data_AF-A0A8I0HAL3-F1
#
_entry.id   AF-A0A8I0HAL3-F1
#
_cell.length_a   1.000
_cell.length_b   1.000
_cell.length_c   1.000
_cell.angle_alpha   90.00
_cell.angle_beta   90.00
_cell.angle_gamma   90.00
#
_symmetry.space_group_name_H-M   'P 1'
#
loop_
_entity.id
_entity.type
_entity.pdbx_description
1 polymer ?
#
loop_
_entity_poly.entity_id
_entity_poly.type
_entity_poly.pdbx_seq_one_letter_code
_entity_poly.pdbx_strand_id
1 'polypeptide(L)'
;LLDIVRSDEPLDKSRILYCAELVNEGNADGVEKVMNGVIAVTARGKQIKYKTLGQKKYIDAIRNSQVTFAVGPAGTGKTYLA
;
A
#
# COMPACT_ATOMS: atom_id res chain seq x y z
N LEU A 1 5.90 9.63 -8.61
CA LEU A 1 7.04 9.96 -7.71
C LEU A 1 7.07 11.44 -7.33
N LEU A 2 7.02 12.37 -8.29
CA LEU A 2 6.95 13.81 -8.00
C LEU A 2 5.77 14.18 -7.08
N ASP A 3 4.62 13.53 -7.24
CA ASP A 3 3.45 13.79 -6.38
C ASP A 3 3.64 13.34 -4.92
N ILE A 4 4.46 12.30 -4.65
CA ILE A 4 4.79 11.92 -3.27
C ILE A 4 5.72 12.96 -2.63
N VAL A 5 6.71 13.44 -3.39
CA VAL A 5 7.61 14.50 -2.90
C VAL A 5 6.81 15.77 -2.57
N ARG A 6 5.76 16.05 -3.36
CA ARG A 6 4.86 17.18 -3.14
C ARG A 6 3.88 16.97 -1.98
N SER A 7 3.56 15.72 -1.62
CA SER A 7 2.62 15.40 -0.53
C SER A 7 3.26 15.40 0.87
N ASP A 8 4.53 15.80 0.98
CA ASP A 8 5.36 15.76 2.21
C ASP A 8 5.37 14.36 2.87
N GLU A 9 5.11 13.32 2.07
CA GLU A 9 5.13 11.95 2.55
C GLU A 9 6.56 11.43 2.61
N PRO A 10 6.91 10.70 3.68
CA PRO A 10 8.21 10.06 3.77
C PRO A 10 8.35 9.01 2.65
N LEU A 11 9.31 9.28 1.77
CA LEU A 11 9.81 8.38 0.74
C LEU A 11 10.95 7.55 1.34
N ASP A 12 10.71 6.26 1.53
CA ASP A 12 11.75 5.30 1.89
C ASP A 12 12.31 4.57 0.66
N LYS A 13 13.51 4.01 0.80
CA LYS A 13 14.19 3.27 -0.28
C LYS A 13 13.32 2.13 -0.81
N SER A 14 12.61 1.42 0.06
CA SER A 14 11.78 0.28 -0.30
C SER A 14 10.61 0.70 -1.20
N ARG A 15 9.98 1.85 -0.93
CA ARG A 15 8.93 2.43 -1.77
C ARG A 15 9.45 2.79 -3.15
N ILE A 16 10.63 3.41 -3.25
CA ILE A 16 11.23 3.79 -4.53
C ILE A 16 11.54 2.53 -5.36
N LEU A 17 12.16 1.52 -4.75
CA LEU A 17 12.49 0.27 -5.41
C LEU A 17 11.24 -0.46 -5.92
N TYR A 18 10.20 -0.55 -5.09
CA TYR A 18 8.94 -1.18 -5.48
C TYR A 18 8.24 -0.43 -6.62
N CYS A 19 8.28 0.90 -6.63
CA CYS A 19 7.72 1.69 -7.74
C CYS A 19 8.50 1.45 -9.03
N ALA A 20 9.84 1.37 -8.97
CA ALA A 20 10.67 1.09 -10.14
C ALA A 20 10.41 -0.33 -10.69
N GLU A 21 10.25 -1.32 -9.80
CA GLU A 21 9.89 -2.68 -10.15
C GLU A 21 8.53 -2.75 -10.86
N LEU A 22 7.50 -2.09 -10.31
CA LEU A 22 6.18 -2.00 -10.94
C LEU A 22 6.22 -1.40 -12.34
N VAL A 23 7.01 -0.35 -12.55
CA VAL A 23 7.17 0.27 -13.88
C VAL A 23 7.87 -0.68 -14.84
N ASN A 24 8.94 -1.35 -14.40
CA ASN A 24 9.66 -2.34 -15.21
C ASN A 24 8.78 -3.54 -15.60
N GLU A 25 7.82 -3.92 -14.75
CA GLU A 25 6.83 -4.97 -15.02
C GLU A 25 5.68 -4.48 -15.93
N GLY A 26 5.72 -3.24 -16.43
CA GLY A 26 4.69 -2.66 -17.29
C GLY A 26 3.43 -2.21 -16.54
N ASN A 27 3.50 -2.09 -15.21
CA ASN A 27 2.38 -1.75 -14.33
C ASN A 27 2.50 -0.33 -13.76
N ALA A 28 2.68 0.65 -14.64
CA ALA A 28 2.83 2.06 -14.26
C ALA A 28 1.60 2.60 -13.49
N ASP A 29 0.40 2.19 -13.88
CA ASP A 29 -0.85 2.55 -13.17
C ASP A 29 -0.91 2.00 -11.74
N GLY A 30 -0.17 0.90 -11.48
CA GLY A 30 -0.03 0.32 -10.16
C GLY A 30 0.66 1.25 -9.17
N VAL A 31 1.54 2.12 -9.66
CA VAL A 31 2.27 3.08 -8.83
C VAL A 31 1.30 4.05 -8.18
N GLU A 32 0.42 4.70 -8.95
CA GLU A 32 -0.56 5.66 -8.41
C GLU A 32 -1.49 5.00 -7.39
N LYS A 33 -1.96 3.79 -7.70
CA LYS A 33 -2.81 3.01 -6.81
C LYS A 33 -2.15 2.80 -5.46
N VAL A 34 -0.86 2.44 -5.42
CA VAL A 34 -0.09 2.23 -4.18
C VAL A 34 0.20 3.53 -3.43
N MET A 35 0.37 4.65 -4.15
CA MET A 35 0.72 5.94 -3.56
C MET A 35 -0.43 6.57 -2.77
N ASN A 36 -1.67 6.48 -3.24
CA ASN A 36 -2.81 7.25 -2.69
C ASN A 36 -3.65 6.51 -1.62
N GLY A 37 -3.21 5.33 -1.21
CA GLY A 37 -4.01 4.39 -0.43
C GLY A 37 -4.09 4.60 1.08
N VAL A 38 -4.90 5.54 1.57
CA VAL A 38 -5.19 5.63 3.02
C VAL A 38 -6.24 4.58 3.42
N ILE A 39 -5.91 3.77 4.43
CA ILE A 39 -6.79 2.75 5.01
C ILE A 39 -7.52 3.32 6.23
N ALA A 40 -6.77 3.92 7.14
CA ALA A 40 -7.26 4.49 8.39
C ALA A 40 -6.34 5.60 8.89
N VAL A 41 -6.82 6.39 9.85
CA VAL A 41 -6.03 7.39 10.57
C VAL A 41 -6.04 7.02 12.05
N THR A 42 -4.86 6.89 12.64
CA THR A 42 -4.75 6.60 14.08
C THR A 42 -5.20 7.80 14.91
N ALA A 43 -5.49 7.59 16.21
CA ALA A 43 -5.84 8.66 17.15
C ALA A 43 -4.77 9.77 17.26
N ARG A 44 -3.51 9.47 16.90
CA ARG A 44 -2.39 10.45 16.88
C ARG A 44 -2.21 11.11 15.50
N GLY A 45 -3.17 10.96 14.59
CA GLY A 45 -3.14 11.55 13.25
C GLY A 45 -2.28 10.81 12.23
N LYS A 46 -1.56 9.74 12.61
CA LYS A 46 -0.75 8.96 11.67
C LYS A 46 -1.66 8.21 10.70
N GLN A 47 -1.45 8.42 9.40
CA GLN A 47 -2.14 7.68 8.33
C GLN A 47 -1.56 6.26 8.20
N ILE A 48 -2.44 5.27 8.16
CA ILE A 48 -2.13 3.87 7.85
C ILE A 48 -2.41 3.67 6.36
N LYS A 49 -1.40 3.23 5.61
CA LYS A 49 -1.48 3.04 4.16
C LYS A 49 -0.99 1.66 3.75
N TYR A 50 -1.50 1.15 2.65
CA TYR A 50 -0.88 -0.01 2.00
C TYR A 50 0.39 0.42 1.24
N LYS A 51 1.37 -0.47 1.21
CA LYS A 51 2.68 -0.28 0.57
C LYS A 51 2.85 -1.06 -0.73
N THR A 52 1.99 -2.04 -0.99
CA THR A 52 2.04 -2.88 -2.18
C THR A 52 0.66 -3.07 -2.80
N LEU A 53 0.62 -3.43 -4.09
CA LEU A 53 -0.63 -3.79 -4.76
C LEU A 53 -1.30 -5.01 -4.11
N GLY A 54 -0.52 -5.95 -3.57
CA GLY A 54 -1.04 -7.09 -2.83
C GLY A 54 -1.79 -6.66 -1.56
N GLN A 55 -1.23 -5.69 -0.82
CA GLN A 55 -1.90 -5.12 0.35
C GLN A 55 -3.16 -4.32 -0.03
N LYS A 56 -3.16 -3.60 -1.15
CA LYS A 56 -4.38 -2.97 -1.69
C LYS A 56 -5.46 -4.01 -1.95
N LYS A 57 -5.13 -5.08 -2.68
CA LYS A 57 -6.06 -6.19 -2.97
C LYS A 57 -6.59 -6.84 -1.69
N TYR A 58 -5.74 -6.99 -0.67
CA TYR A 58 -6.14 -7.51 0.63
C TYR A 58 -7.20 -6.62 1.31
N ILE A 59 -6.99 -5.31 1.36
CA ILE A 59 -7.96 -4.34 1.90
C ILE A 59 -9.26 -4.34 1.08
N ASP A 60 -9.14 -4.35 -0.24
CA ASP A 60 -10.31 -4.40 -1.14
C ASP A 60 -11.11 -5.70 -0.91
N ALA A 61 -10.45 -6.83 -0.66
CA ALA A 61 -11.12 -8.09 -0.33
C ALA A 61 -11.87 -8.02 1.01
N ILE A 62 -11.25 -7.45 2.06
CA ILE A 62 -11.89 -7.23 3.36
C ILE A 62 -13.17 -6.40 3.22
N ARG A 63 -13.11 -5.31 2.43
CA ARG A 63 -14.24 -4.38 2.26
C ARG A 63 -15.41 -5.00 1.50
N ASN A 64 -15.15 -5.94 0.60
CA ASN A 64 -16.15 -6.48 -0.33
C ASN A 64 -16.61 -7.91 -0.01
N SER A 65 -16.10 -8.52 1.07
CA SER A 65 -16.38 -9.93 1.40
C SER A 65 -16.78 -10.10 2.86
N GLN A 66 -17.73 -11.00 3.14
CA GLN A 66 -18.10 -11.34 4.51
C GLN A 66 -16.97 -12.04 5.28
N VAL A 67 -16.15 -12.84 4.58
CA VAL A 67 -15.00 -13.56 5.13
C VAL A 67 -13.84 -13.43 4.15
N THR A 68 -12.65 -13.08 4.65
CA THR A 68 -11.43 -12.94 3.85
C THR A 68 -10.29 -13.76 4.46
N PHE A 69 -9.68 -14.65 3.68
CA PHE A 69 -8.48 -15.39 4.08
C PHE A 69 -7.23 -14.69 3.55
N ALA A 70 -6.30 -14.34 4.43
CA ALA A 70 -5.05 -13.69 4.07
C ALA A 70 -3.87 -14.64 4.28
N VAL A 71 -3.16 -14.97 3.20
CA VAL A 71 -1.97 -15.83 3.24
C VAL A 71 -0.76 -15.04 2.75
N GLY A 72 0.38 -15.19 3.44
CA GLY A 72 1.64 -14.60 3.01
C GLY A 72 2.71 -14.68 4.09
N PRO A 73 3.98 -14.37 3.76
CA PRO A 73 5.12 -14.46 4.69
C PRO A 73 4.90 -13.69 6.00
N ALA A 74 5.62 -14.06 7.05
CA ALA A 74 5.64 -13.29 8.29
C ALA A 74 6.12 -11.84 8.02
N GLY A 75 5.57 -10.87 8.76
CA GLY A 75 5.98 -9.46 8.64
C GLY A 75 5.38 -8.67 7.47
N THR A 76 4.51 -9.27 6.64
CA THR A 76 3.90 -8.57 5.47
C THR A 76 2.71 -7.67 5.80
N GLY A 77 2.43 -7.44 7.08
CA GLY A 77 1.41 -6.48 7.52
C GLY A 77 -0.03 -6.98 7.57
N LYS A 78 -0.28 -8.29 7.39
CA LYS A 78 -1.64 -8.88 7.44
C LYS A 78 -2.44 -8.44 8.68
N THR A 79 -1.87 -8.60 9.88
CA THR A 79 -2.53 -8.21 11.14
C THR A 79 -2.58 -6.69 11.36
N TYR A 80 -1.64 -5.93 10.79
CA TYR A 80 -1.57 -4.49 11.01
C TYR A 80 -2.56 -3.69 10.13
N LEU A 81 -2.90 -4.25 8.98
CA LEU A 81 -3.75 -3.61 7.98
C LEU A 81 -5.23 -4.00 8.10
N ALA A 82 -5.54 -5.06 8.86
CA ALA A 82 -6.89 -5.56 9.09
C ALA A 82 -7.61 -4.80 10.22
#